data_AF-A0A9Q4MK36-F1
#
_entry.id   AF-A0A9Q4MK36-F1
#
_cell.length_a   1.000
_cell.length_b   1.000
_cell.length_c   1.000
_cell.angle_alpha   90.00
_cell.angle_beta   90.00
_cell.angle_gamma   90.00
#
_symmetry.space_group_name_H-M   'P 1'
#
loop_
_entity.id
_entity.type
_entity.pdbx_description
1 polymer ?
#
loop_
_entity_poly.entity_id
_entity_poly.type
_entity_poly.pdbx_seq_one_letter_code
_entity_poly.pdbx_strand_id
1 'polypeptide(L)'
;MRKTPPVRGLLDPLTDACDTNVGSTPVDLALMGKVEEIVKRLMSDFKHNFSIFLSLEQAFLKFLMQHRCQVGIMERRIAETQRCISLLGRNWTNT
;
A
#
# COMPACT_ATOMS: atom_id res chain seq x y z
N MET A 1 20.95 -2.48 -12.28
CA MET A 1 21.22 -2.01 -10.90
C MET A 1 19.90 -1.75 -10.20
N ARG A 2 19.55 -2.53 -9.16
CA ARG A 2 18.39 -2.21 -8.32
C ARG A 2 18.77 -1.02 -7.45
N LYS A 3 18.15 0.14 -7.69
CA LYS A 3 18.32 1.31 -6.82
C LYS A 3 17.69 0.96 -5.47
N THR A 4 18.44 1.11 -4.38
CA THR A 4 17.90 1.01 -3.02
C THR A 4 16.64 1.89 -2.94
N PRO A 5 15.53 1.41 -2.35
CA PRO A 5 14.34 2.23 -2.18
C PRO A 5 14.72 3.58 -1.56
N PRO A 6 14.26 4.72 -2.09
CA PRO A 6 14.71 6.05 -1.64
C PRO A 6 14.56 6.27 -0.13
N VAL A 7 13.52 5.69 0.47
CA VAL A 7 13.29 5.70 1.92
C VAL A 7 14.44 5.03 2.67
N ARG A 8 14.86 3.84 2.26
CA ARG A 8 15.95 3.11 2.90
C ARG A 8 17.28 3.85 2.72
N GLY A 9 17.51 4.46 1.55
CA GLY A 9 18.70 5.28 1.32
C GLY A 9 18.82 6.53 2.21
N LEU A 10 17.72 7.03 2.77
CA LEU A 10 17.71 8.15 3.72
C LEU A 10 17.71 7.69 5.18
N LEU A 11 16.96 6.64 5.52
CA LEU A 11 16.83 6.20 6.90
C LEU A 11 18.12 5.52 7.41
N ASP A 12 18.80 4.73 6.58
CA ASP A 12 20.00 4.01 7.02
C ASP A 12 21.12 4.98 7.50
N PRO A 13 21.45 6.07 6.77
CA PRO A 13 22.43 7.06 7.25
C PRO A 13 21.97 7.88 8.46
N LEU A 14 20.66 8.13 8.60
CA LEU A 14 20.12 8.83 9.77
C LEU A 14 20.23 7.96 11.03
N THR A 15 19.93 6.67 10.92
CA THR A 15 20.11 5.71 12.01
C THR A 15 21.58 5.60 12.40
N ASP A 16 22.48 5.45 11.42
CA ASP A 16 23.92 5.39 11.69
C ASP A 16 24.45 6.67 12.37
N ALA A 17 24.02 7.84 11.91
CA ALA A 17 24.37 9.12 12.53
C ALA A 17 23.85 9.27 13.97
N CYS A 18 22.71 8.66 14.31
CA CYS A 18 22.21 8.62 15.68
C CYS A 18 22.96 7.61 16.55
N ASP A 19 23.22 6.41 16.03
CA ASP A 19 23.82 5.30 16.78
C ASP A 19 25.30 5.57 17.12
N THR A 20 26.01 6.28 16.24
CA THR A 20 27.43 6.60 16.39
C THR A 20 27.70 7.86 17.22
N ASN A 21 26.67 8.64 17.56
CA ASN A 21 26.82 9.95 18.15
C ASN A 21 26.75 9.91 19.70
N VAL A 22 27.85 10.30 20.34
CA VAL A 22 28.01 10.24 21.81
C VAL A 22 27.45 11.50 22.49
N GLY A 23 27.01 12.50 21.73
CA GLY A 23 26.35 13.72 22.22
C GLY A 23 27.22 14.61 23.11
N SER A 24 28.54 14.37 23.14
CA SER A 24 29.44 14.92 24.15
C SER A 24 30.28 16.08 23.63
N THR A 25 30.41 16.22 22.32
CA THR A 25 31.18 17.29 21.68
C THR A 25 30.28 18.29 20.96
N PRO A 26 30.77 19.53 20.70
CA PRO A 26 30.04 20.48 19.86
C PRO A 26 29.74 19.95 18.45
N VAL A 27 30.60 19.07 17.91
CA VAL A 27 30.41 18.43 16.61
C VAL A 27 29.26 17.42 16.66
N ASP A 28 29.19 16.64 17.73
CA ASP A 28 28.10 15.69 17.99
C ASP A 28 26.75 16.41 18.08
N LEU A 29 26.68 17.52 18.82
CA LEU A 29 25.47 18.32 18.95
C LEU A 29 25.05 18.95 17.62
N ALA A 30 26.00 19.42 16.81
CA ALA A 30 25.72 19.96 15.48
C ALA A 30 25.18 18.89 14.52
N LEU A 31 25.72 17.66 14.58
CA LEU A 31 25.21 16.53 13.80
C LEU A 31 23.77 16.18 14.19
N MET A 32 23.46 16.15 15.49
CA MET A 32 22.08 15.92 15.97
C MET A 32 21.12 17.04 15.56
N GLY A 33 21.56 18.30 15.58
CA GLY A 33 20.77 19.42 15.04
C GLY A 33 20.45 19.25 13.56
N LYS A 34 21.38 18.70 12.77
CA LYS A 34 21.14 18.44 11.35
C LYS A 34 20.18 17.27 11.12
N VAL A 35 20.30 16.21 11.92
CA VAL A 35 19.35 15.08 11.92
C VAL A 35 17.94 15.59 12.21
N GLU A 36 17.78 16.43 13.24
CA GLU A 36 16.49 17.01 13.61
C GLU A 36 15.87 17.85 12.48
N GLU A 37 16.66 18.70 11.82
CA GLU A 37 16.23 19.49 10.65
C GLU A 37 15.69 18.59 9.53
N ILE A 38 16.42 17.53 9.18
CA ILE A 38 16.06 16.59 8.12
C ILE A 38 14.78 15.84 8.47
N VAL A 39 14.65 15.35 9.71
CA VAL A 39 13.45 14.63 10.18
C VAL A 39 12.23 15.56 10.20
N LYS A 40 12.36 16.81 10.66
CA LYS A 40 11.28 17.80 10.64
C LYS A 40 10.80 18.08 9.22
N ARG A 41 11.73 18.26 8.27
CA ARG A 41 11.39 18.45 6.87
C ARG A 41 10.71 17.22 6.27
N LEU A 42 11.24 16.02 6.55
CA LEU A 42 10.63 14.76 6.14
C LEU A 42 9.18 14.67 6.63
N MET A 43 8.93 14.93 7.92
CA MET A 43 7.58 14.89 8.51
C MET A 43 6.65 15.94 7.89
N SER A 44 7.13 17.16 7.65
CA SER A 44 6.35 18.24 7.02
C SER A 44 5.90 17.84 5.61
N ASP A 45 6.83 17.36 4.80
CA ASP A 45 6.59 17.00 3.40
C ASP A 45 5.76 15.69 3.31
N PHE A 46 5.98 14.72 4.20
CA PHE A 46 5.18 13.49 4.24
C PHE A 46 3.75 13.72 4.71
N LYS A 47 3.49 14.65 5.65
CA LYS A 47 2.13 14.92 6.15
C LYS A 47 1.19 15.34 5.04
N HIS A 48 1.71 16.05 4.03
CA HIS A 48 0.96 16.45 2.84
C HIS A 48 0.75 15.28 1.86
N ASN A 49 1.79 14.44 1.66
CA ASN A 49 1.72 13.29 0.75
C ASN A 49 0.90 12.12 1.32
N PHE A 50 0.94 11.90 2.64
CA PHE A 50 0.22 10.80 3.30
C PHE A 50 -1.29 10.93 3.17
N SER A 51 -1.82 12.17 3.15
CA SER A 51 -3.23 12.42 2.87
C SER A 51 -3.64 11.97 1.46
N ILE A 52 -2.74 12.12 0.47
CA ILE A 52 -2.95 11.63 -0.90
C ILE A 52 -2.93 10.10 -0.92
N PHE A 53 -1.97 9.47 -0.25
CA PHE A 53 -1.90 8.00 -0.16
C PHE A 53 -3.13 7.40 0.52
N LEU A 54 -3.58 7.94 1.65
CA LEU A 54 -4.81 7.49 2.32
C LEU A 54 -6.04 7.68 1.44
N SER A 55 -6.13 8.80 0.72
CA SER A 55 -7.23 9.06 -0.21
C SER A 55 -7.25 8.06 -1.37
N LEU A 56 -6.08 7.79 -1.97
CA LEU A 56 -5.92 6.82 -3.05
C LEU A 56 -6.17 5.39 -2.57
N GLU A 57 -5.69 5.02 -1.39
CA GLU A 57 -5.95 3.72 -0.76
C GLU A 57 -7.45 3.53 -0.54
N GLN A 58 -8.14 4.51 0.04
CA GLN A 58 -9.56 4.42 0.30
C GLN A 58 -10.39 4.37 -1.00
N ALA A 59 -9.98 5.12 -2.03
CA ALA A 59 -10.58 5.03 -3.37
C ALA A 59 -10.35 3.66 -4.01
N PHE A 60 -9.15 3.11 -3.89
CA PHE A 60 -8.79 1.82 -4.46
C PHE A 60 -9.46 0.64 -3.74
N LEU A 61 -9.58 0.69 -2.41
CA LEU A 61 -10.33 -0.30 -1.63
C LEU A 61 -11.81 -0.33 -2.01
N LYS A 62 -12.44 0.84 -2.20
CA LYS A 62 -13.82 0.92 -2.71
C LYS A 62 -13.96 0.26 -4.09
N PHE A 63 -13.02 0.55 -4.99
CA PHE A 63 -12.98 -0.08 -6.31
C PHE A 63 -12.85 -1.60 -6.20
N LEU A 64 -11.95 -2.11 -5.36
CA LEU A 64 -11.76 -3.56 -5.16
C LEU A 64 -13.02 -4.24 -4.60
N MET A 65 -13.73 -3.61 -3.66
CA MET A 65 -14.99 -4.14 -3.15
C MET A 65 -16.06 -4.21 -4.24
N GLN A 66 -16.21 -3.16 -5.04
CA GLN A 66 -17.15 -3.13 -6.16
C GLN A 66 -16.79 -4.17 -7.22
N HIS A 67 -15.51 -4.27 -7.59
CA HIS A 67 -15.02 -5.25 -8.55
C HIS A 67 -15.28 -6.68 -8.09
N ARG A 68 -14.97 -7.02 -6.83
CA ARG A 68 -15.24 -8.35 -6.25
C ARG A 68 -16.73 -8.67 -6.24
N CYS A 69 -17.58 -7.70 -5.92
CA CYS A 69 -19.03 -7.86 -5.98
C CYS A 69 -19.51 -8.14 -7.41
N GLN A 70 -19.02 -7.39 -8.40
CA GLN A 70 -19.35 -7.60 -9.82
C GLN A 70 -18.90 -8.97 -10.33
N VAL A 71 -17.67 -9.39 -9.98
CA VAL A 71 -17.15 -10.73 -10.32
C VAL A 71 -18.05 -11.81 -9.70
N GLY A 72 -18.39 -11.70 -8.42
CA GLY A 72 -19.27 -12.68 -7.76
C GLY A 72 -20.68 -12.74 -8.36
N ILE A 73 -21.25 -11.61 -8.79
CA ILE A 73 -22.53 -11.57 -9.50
C ILE A 73 -22.42 -12.26 -10.86
N MET A 74 -21.34 -12.03 -11.60
CA MET A 74 -21.11 -12.66 -12.90
C MET A 74 -20.95 -14.18 -12.77
N GLU A 75 -20.15 -14.64 -11.80
CA GLU A 75 -19.94 -16.06 -11.50
C GLU A 75 -21.26 -16.75 -11.12
N ARG A 76 -22.08 -16.09 -10.29
CA ARG A 76 -23.39 -16.61 -9.91
C ARG A 76 -24.35 -16.72 -11.10
N ARG A 77 -24.37 -15.72 -11.98
CA ARG A 77 -25.17 -15.76 -13.22
C ARG A 77 -24.72 -16.87 -14.17
N ILE A 78 -23.41 -17.10 -14.29
CA ILE A 78 -22.85 -18.21 -15.09
C ILE A 78 -23.28 -19.55 -14.48
N ALA A 79 -23.17 -19.72 -13.16
CA ALA A 79 -23.56 -20.94 -12.47
C ALA A 79 -25.07 -21.24 -12.57
N GLU A 80 -25.91 -20.21 -12.45
CA GLU A 80 -27.37 -20.32 -12.61
C GLU A 80 -27.75 -20.68 -14.05
N THR A 81 -27.11 -20.05 -15.04
CA THR A 81 -27.29 -20.37 -16.47
C THR A 81 -26.89 -21.82 -16.77
N GLN A 82 -25.73 -22.26 -16.27
CA GLN A 82 -25.24 -23.63 -16.44
C GLN A 82 -26.17 -24.67 -15.77
N ARG A 83 -26.71 -24.34 -14.59
CA ARG A 83 -27.68 -25.18 -13.89
C ARG A 83 -29.00 -25.29 -14.67
N CYS A 84 -29.53 -24.19 -15.20
CA CYS A 84 -30.72 -24.20 -16.06
C CYS A 84 -30.51 -25.04 -17.32
N ILE A 85 -29.37 -24.89 -18.00
CA ILE A 85 -29.02 -25.70 -19.18
C ILE A 85 -28.96 -27.20 -18.82
N SER A 86 -28.32 -27.56 -17.70
CA SER A 86 -28.23 -28.96 -17.24
C SER A 86 -29.60 -29.56 -16.86
N LEU A 87 -30.49 -28.77 -16.27
CA LEU A 87 -31.85 -29.22 -15.92
C LEU A 87 -32.72 -29.38 -17.15
N LEU A 88 -32.64 -28.47 -18.11
CA LEU A 88 -33.32 -28.59 -19.39
C LEU A 88 -32.81 -29.83 -20.13
N GLY A 89 -31.48 -30.00 -20.28
CA GLY A 89 -30.88 -31.15 -20.95
C GLY A 89 -31.28 -32.51 -20.36
N ARG A 90 -31.46 -32.62 -19.04
CA ARG A 90 -31.95 -33.85 -18.37
C ARG A 90 -33.42 -34.14 -18.61
N ASN A 91 -34.22 -33.13 -18.90
CA ASN A 91 -35.66 -33.29 -19.17
C ASN A 91 -35.91 -33.80 -20.60
N TRP A 92 -35.02 -33.46 -21.55
CA TRP A 92 -35.07 -33.93 -22.94
C TRP A 92 -34.55 -35.36 -23.14
N THR A 93 -33.82 -35.94 -22.18
CA THR A 93 -33.27 -37.31 -22.28
C THR A 93 -34.14 -38.40 -21.63
N ASN A 94 -35.29 -38.02 -21.04
CA ASN A 94 -36.22 -38.93 -20.36
C ASN A 94 -37.59 -39.08 -21.09
N THR A 95 -37.66 -38.70 -22.36
CA THR A 95 -38.79 -38.90 -23.29
C THR A 95 -38.27 -39.45 -24.59
#